data_AF-A0A9X1XVE8-F1
#
_entry.id   AF-A0A9X1XVE8-F1
#
_cell.length_a   1.000
_cell.length_b   1.000
_cell.length_c   1.000
_cell.angle_alpha   90.00
_cell.angle_beta   90.00
_cell.angle_gamma   90.00
#
_symmetry.space_group_name_H-M   'P 1'
#
loop_
_entity.id
_entity.type
_entity.pdbx_description
1 polymer ?
#
loop_
_entity_poly.entity_id
_entity_poly.type
_entity_poly.pdbx_seq_one_letter_code
_entity_poly.pdbx_strand_id
1 'polypeptide(L)' 'MDIVLKNVKKKDFPVLKSLAKSLGFEIIEKIEKPYNPEFVKEILEAREELKQGKGIKMSLEEIDKLWK' A
#
# COMPACT_ATOMS: atom_id res chain seq x y z
N MET A 1 11.04 22.87 -11.83
CA MET A 1 10.99 22.11 -13.10
C MET A 1 11.17 20.66 -12.71
N ASP A 2 10.18 19.83 -12.99
CA ASP A 2 10.19 18.43 -12.54
C ASP A 2 10.61 17.54 -13.70
N ILE A 3 11.67 16.74 -13.49
CA ILE A 3 12.25 15.86 -14.50
C ILE A 3 11.95 14.42 -14.11
N VAL A 4 11.37 13.65 -15.04
CA VAL A 4 11.09 12.22 -14.86
C VAL A 4 11.94 11.41 -15.82
N LEU A 5 12.79 10.53 -15.27
CA LEU A 5 13.61 9.59 -16.04
C LEU A 5 12.85 8.27 -16.20
N LYS A 6 12.53 7.88 -17.45
CA LYS A 6 11.90 6.60 -17.79
C LYS A 6 12.95 5.56 -18.19
N ASN A 7 12.62 4.28 -18.04
CA ASN A 7 13.46 3.13 -18.43
C ASN A 7 14.82 3.03 -17.69
N VAL A 8 14.89 3.52 -16.45
CA VAL A 8 16.07 3.40 -15.59
C VAL A 8 16.18 1.97 -15.08
N LYS A 9 17.34 1.33 -15.24
CA LYS A 9 17.58 -0.01 -14.69
C LYS A 9 18.03 0.09 -13.23
N LYS A 10 17.63 -0.87 -12.40
CA LYS A 10 18.06 -0.96 -10.99
C LYS A 10 19.59 -0.97 -10.82
N LYS A 11 20.32 -1.48 -11.81
CA LYS A 11 21.80 -1.52 -11.81
C LYS A 11 22.44 -0.13 -11.86
N ASP A 12 21.74 0.84 -12.42
CA ASP A 12 22.27 2.20 -12.63
C ASP A 12 21.98 3.11 -11.43
N PHE A 13 21.18 2.63 -10.47
CA PHE A 13 20.80 3.38 -9.28
C PHE A 13 21.98 3.89 -8.44
N PRO A 14 23.06 3.11 -8.18
CA PRO A 14 24.22 3.61 -7.43
C PRO A 14 24.91 4.79 -8.12
N VAL A 15 24.95 4.78 -9.45
CA VAL A 15 25.53 5.86 -10.26
C VAL A 15 24.67 7.12 -10.16
N LEU A 16 23.36 6.98 -10.34
CA LEU A 16 22.41 8.09 -10.20
C LEU A 16 22.45 8.70 -8.80
N LYS A 17 22.53 7.86 -7.75
CA LYS A 17 22.66 8.33 -6.36
C LYS A 17 23.94 9.12 -6.14
N SER A 18 25.04 8.72 -6.78
CA SER A 18 26.32 9.42 -6.69
C SER A 18 26.27 10.78 -7.40
N LEU A 19 25.66 10.82 -8.60
CA LEU A 19 25.43 12.05 -9.35
C LEU A 19 24.51 13.02 -8.58
N ALA A 20 23.43 12.51 -8.00
CA ALA A 20 22.51 13.28 -7.18
C ALA A 20 23.22 13.95 -6.00
N LYS A 21 24.09 13.20 -5.30
CA LYS A 21 24.91 13.74 -4.20
C LYS A 21 25.88 14.83 -4.67
N SER A 22 26.53 14.65 -5.82
CA SER A 22 27.46 15.64 -6.38
C SER A 22 26.77 16.90 -6.90
N LEU A 23 25.56 16.78 -7.42
CA LEU A 23 24.78 17.87 -8.02
C LEU A 23 23.79 18.52 -7.04
N GLY A 24 23.66 17.99 -5.83
CA GLY A 24 22.86 18.58 -4.76
C GLY A 24 21.35 18.39 -4.89
N PHE A 25 20.89 17.34 -5.59
CA PHE A 25 19.47 17.00 -5.67
C PHE A 25 19.16 15.65 -5.02
N GLU A 26 17.89 15.45 -4.66
CA GLU A 26 17.41 14.24 -3.99
C GLU A 26 16.62 13.34 -4.94
N ILE A 27 16.87 12.03 -4.88
CA ILE A 27 16.10 11.04 -5.63
C ILE A 27 14.92 10.60 -4.76
N ILE A 28 13.71 10.98 -5.15
CA ILE A 28 12.48 10.59 -4.46
C ILE A 28 12.03 9.24 -5.01
N GLU A 29 12.20 8.17 -4.23
CA GLU A 29 11.54 6.90 -4.51
C GLU A 29 10.06 6.99 -4.13
N LYS A 30 9.19 7.13 -5.13
CA LYS A 30 7.77 6.81 -4.94
C LYS A 30 7.65 5.29 -4.86
N ILE A 31 7.92 4.75 -3.67
CA ILE A 31 7.52 3.38 -3.33
C ILE A 31 6.00 3.41 -3.28
N GLU A 32 5.36 3.00 -4.36
CA GLU A 32 3.95 2.61 -4.30
C GLU A 32 3.88 1.47 -3.28
N LYS A 33 3.39 1.79 -2.08
CA LYS A 33 3.22 0.77 -1.05
C LYS A 33 2.27 -0.27 -1.65
N PRO A 34 2.63 -1.57 -1.64
CA PRO A 34 1.81 -2.61 -2.27
C PRO A 34 0.43 -2.73 -1.61
N TYR A 35 0.25 -2.17 -0.41
CA TYR A 35 -1.01 -2.18 0.33
C TYR A 35 -1.43 -0.76 0.72
N ASN A 36 -2.72 -0.47 0.56
CA ASN A 36 -3.33 0.73 1.11
C ASN A 36 -3.35 0.61 2.65
N PRO A 37 -2.68 1.53 3.39
CA PRO A 37 -2.62 1.48 4.84
C PRO A 37 -4.00 1.59 5.52
N GLU A 38 -4.96 2.31 4.94
CA GLU A 38 -6.32 2.41 5.47
C GLU A 38 -7.02 1.06 5.43
N PHE A 39 -6.91 0.36 4.31
CA PHE A 39 -7.47 -0.99 4.14
C PHE A 39 -6.86 -2.01 5.11
N VAL A 40 -5.55 -1.95 5.35
CA VAL A 40 -4.89 -2.81 6.34
C VAL A 40 -5.41 -2.53 7.74
N LYS A 41 -5.65 -1.26 8.07
CA LYS A 41 -6.19 -0.86 9.37
C LYS A 41 -7.60 -1.40 9.59
N GLU A 42 -8.49 -1.27 8.61
CA GLU A 42 -9.86 -1.80 8.67
C GLU A 42 -9.89 -3.32 8.93
N ILE A 43 -9.02 -4.09 8.26
CA ILE A 43 -8.93 -5.54 8.47
C ILE A 43 -8.49 -5.87 9.91
N LEU A 44 -7.52 -5.13 10.44
CA LEU A 44 -7.02 -5.36 11.80
C LEU A 44 -8.10 -5.04 12.83
N GLU A 45 -8.82 -3.94 12.65
CA GLU A 45 -9.94 -3.54 13.51
C GLU A 45 -11.07 -4.59 13.46
N ALA A 46 -11.50 -4.99 12.25
CA ALA A 46 -12.52 -6.03 12.09
C ALA A 46 -12.09 -7.37 12.75
N ARG A 47 -10.81 -7.73 12.66
CA ARG A 47 -10.28 -8.93 13.32
C ARG A 47 -10.32 -8.82 14.85
N GLU A 48 -10.11 -7.63 15.38
CA GLU A 48 -10.19 -7.36 16.81
C GLU A 48 -11.65 -7.37 17.30
N GLU A 49 -12.58 -6.81 16.53
CA GLU A 49 -14.02 -6.87 16.81
C GLU A 49 -14.56 -8.31 16.82
N LEU A 50 -14.09 -9.15 15.89
CA LEU A 50 -14.39 -10.59 15.91
C LEU A 50 -13.89 -11.27 17.19
N LYS A 51 -12.67 -10.94 17.65
CA LYS A 51 -12.14 -11.46 18.92
C LYS A 51 -12.93 -10.97 20.13
N GLN A 52 -13.43 -9.74 20.09
CA GLN A 52 -14.28 -9.15 21.13
C GLN A 52 -15.71 -9.70 21.10
N GLY A 53 -16.04 -10.61 20.17
CA GLY A 53 -17.36 -11.23 20.09
C GLY A 53 -18.43 -10.35 19.44
N LYS A 54 -18.05 -9.27 18.76
CA LYS A 54 -18.99 -8.42 17.99
C LYS A 54 -19.35 -9.02 16.63
N GLY A 55 -18.76 -10.16 16.27
CA GLY A 55 -19.08 -10.88 15.05
C GLY A 55 -20.45 -11.54 15.11
N ILE A 56 -21.27 -11.34 14.08
CA ILE A 56 -22.54 -12.04 13.91
C ILE A 56 -22.26 -13.32 13.12
N LYS A 57 -22.63 -14.47 13.67
CA LYS A 57 -22.70 -15.71 12.89
C LYS A 57 -23.96 -15.66 12.06
N MET A 58 -23.83 -15.69 10.75
CA MET A 58 -24.96 -15.68 9.82
C MET A 58 -24.95 -16.93 8.95
N SER A 59 -26.13 -17.44 8.63
CA SER A 59 -26.28 -18.57 7.70
C SER A 59 -26.17 -18.10 6.24
N LEU A 60 -25.91 -19.03 5.32
CA LEU A 60 -25.88 -18.73 3.88
C LEU A 60 -27.23 -18.20 3.38
N GLU A 61 -28.34 -18.65 3.97
CA GLU A 61 -29.69 -18.21 3.63
C GLU A 61 -30.00 -16.78 4.11
N GLU A 62 -29.40 -16.38 5.24
CA GLU A 62 -29.50 -15.01 5.76
C GLU A 62 -28.67 -14.03 4.94
N ILE A 63 -27.47 -14.44 4.52
CA ILE A 63 -26.69 -13.70 3.52
C ILE A 63 -27.50 -13.60 2.22
N ASP A 64 -28.15 -14.69 1.80
CA ASP A 64 -28.90 -14.72 0.53
C ASP A 64 -30.11 -13.76 0.50
N LYS A 65 -30.56 -13.29 1.66
CA LYS A 65 -31.67 -12.33 1.78
C LYS A 65 -31.21 -10.86 1.77
N LEU A 66 -29.95 -10.56 2.01
CA LEU A 66 -29.45 -9.16 2.13
C LEU A 66 -29.21 -8.48 0.78
N TRP A 67 -29.07 -9.26 -0.28
CA TRP A 67 -28.83 -8.84 -1.67
C TRP A 67 -30.02 -9.08 -2.62
N LYS A 68 -31.19 -9.48 -2.09
CA LYS A 68 -32.48 -9.55 -2.81
C LYS A 68 -33.35 -8.35 -2.46
#